data_AF-A0A1H2HMR2-F1
#
_entry.id   AF-A0A1H2HMR2-F1
#
_cell.length_a   1.000
_cell.length_b   1.000
_cell.length_c   1.000
_cell.angle_alpha   90.00
_cell.angle_beta   90.00
_cell.angle_gamma   90.00
#
_symmetry.space_group_name_H-M   'P 1'
#
loop_
_entity.id
_entity.type
_entity.pdbx_description
1 polymer ?
#
loop_
_entity_poly.entity_id
_entity_poly.type
_entity_poly.pdbx_seq_one_letter_code
_entity_poly.pdbx_strand_id
1 'polypeptide(L)'
;MEFTQIRNATLKINYGGKKILIDPWLAEKGSLPGFGGTINEHIRNPTSELPMQIDEIIDVHAVILTHDHPDHWDDVAKKAIPKDMLIFTQHEKDAKAVKSAGFNNVQILNEVNDYEGITLIKTLGQHGRPKVVEDMKELLGEVSGIIFKHPNEKTFYIAGDTVWCEEVDKSLQKYHPDVVVLNSCDAQV
;
A
#
# COMPACT_ATOMS: atom_id res chain seq x y z
N MET A 1 14.65 8.48 9.56
CA MET A 1 13.35 8.24 8.92
C MET A 1 12.79 9.56 8.44
N GLU A 2 12.40 9.60 7.16
CA GLU A 2 11.62 10.68 6.55
C GLU A 2 10.45 10.03 5.79
N PHE A 3 9.25 10.62 5.89
CA PHE A 3 8.09 10.16 5.14
C PHE A 3 7.47 11.34 4.39
N THR A 4 7.08 11.09 3.14
CA THR A 4 6.44 12.07 2.27
C THR A 4 5.11 11.51 1.80
N GLN A 5 4.02 12.17 2.19
CA GLN A 5 2.70 11.91 1.65
C GLN A 5 2.63 12.40 0.21
N ILE A 6 2.31 11.51 -0.74
CA ILE A 6 2.16 11.88 -2.16
C ILE A 6 0.69 12.19 -2.45
N ARG A 7 -0.18 11.20 -2.39
CA ARG A 7 -1.64 11.32 -2.63
C ARG A 7 -2.32 10.00 -2.22
N ASN A 8 -3.52 10.05 -1.61
CA ASN A 8 -4.21 8.86 -1.10
C ASN A 8 -3.32 8.02 -0.16
N ALA A 9 -3.20 6.71 -0.38
CA ALA A 9 -2.27 5.82 0.34
C ALA A 9 -0.84 5.82 -0.23
N THR A 10 -0.57 6.58 -1.30
CA THR A 10 0.78 6.62 -1.89
C THR A 10 1.75 7.38 -1.00
N LEU A 11 2.77 6.67 -0.52
CA LEU A 11 3.80 7.20 0.37
C LEU A 11 5.18 6.96 -0.21
N LYS A 12 6.08 7.93 -0.07
CA LYS A 12 7.51 7.73 -0.28
C LYS A 12 8.22 7.80 1.06
N ILE A 13 8.96 6.76 1.42
CA ILE A 13 9.58 6.60 2.73
C ILE A 13 11.09 6.47 2.55
N ASN A 14 11.87 7.22 3.32
CA ASN A 14 13.29 6.99 3.51
C ASN A 14 13.52 6.37 4.90
N TYR A 15 13.89 5.10 4.93
CA TYR A 15 14.01 4.28 6.13
C TYR A 15 15.24 3.38 6.03
N GLY A 16 16.12 3.38 7.03
CA GLY A 16 17.30 2.50 7.04
C GLY A 16 18.23 2.70 5.83
N GLY A 17 18.27 3.91 5.27
CA GLY A 17 19.04 4.24 4.05
C GLY A 17 18.37 3.82 2.74
N LYS A 18 17.14 3.28 2.76
CA LYS A 18 16.38 2.89 1.58
C LYS A 18 15.19 3.81 1.37
N LYS A 19 15.07 4.30 0.13
CA LYS A 19 13.83 4.90 -0.41
C LYS A 19 12.87 3.78 -0.84
N ILE A 20 11.65 3.77 -0.31
CA ILE A 20 10.61 2.77 -0.56
C ILE A 20 9.32 3.49 -0.95
N LEU A 21 8.66 3.04 -2.02
CA LEU A 21 7.35 3.54 -2.46
C LEU A 21 6.25 2.59 -1.99
N ILE A 22 5.22 3.13 -1.37
CA ILE A 22 4.05 2.36 -0.91
C ILE A 22 2.87 2.71 -1.81
N ASP A 23 2.14 1.69 -2.25
CA ASP A 23 0.83 1.80 -2.92
C ASP A 23 0.74 2.93 -3.97
N PRO A 24 1.51 2.86 -5.07
CA PRO A 24 1.57 3.92 -6.06
C PRO A 24 0.28 4.01 -6.91
N TRP A 25 -0.44 5.11 -6.72
CA TRP A 25 -1.57 5.54 -7.55
C TRP A 25 -1.21 6.83 -8.30
N LEU A 26 -0.75 6.67 -9.54
CA LEU A 26 -0.08 7.73 -10.31
C LEU A 26 -0.93 8.34 -11.43
N ALA A 27 -2.19 7.91 -11.56
CA ALA A 27 -3.15 8.44 -12.53
C ALA A 27 -3.29 9.98 -12.47
N GLU A 28 -3.49 10.63 -13.62
CA GLU A 28 -3.80 12.06 -13.67
C GLU A 28 -5.17 12.35 -13.03
N LYS A 29 -5.34 13.55 -12.46
CA LYS A 29 -6.60 13.96 -11.82
C LYS A 29 -7.79 13.75 -12.77
N GLY A 30 -8.82 13.06 -12.27
CA GLY A 30 -10.07 12.81 -12.99
C GLY A 30 -9.94 11.90 -14.22
N SER A 31 -8.82 11.20 -14.40
CA SER A 31 -8.63 10.29 -15.55
C SER A 31 -9.41 8.98 -15.43
N LEU A 32 -9.79 8.56 -14.22
CA LEU A 32 -10.52 7.32 -13.93
C LEU A 32 -11.98 7.61 -13.56
N PRO A 33 -12.93 6.71 -13.88
CA PRO A 33 -14.28 6.79 -13.34
C PRO A 33 -14.28 6.66 -11.81
N GLY A 34 -15.36 7.09 -11.16
CA GLY A 34 -15.59 6.78 -9.76
C GLY A 34 -15.79 5.27 -9.55
N PHE A 35 -15.63 4.81 -8.31
CA PHE A 35 -15.85 3.42 -7.97
C PHE A 35 -17.36 3.12 -7.94
N GLY A 36 -17.83 2.30 -8.87
CA GLY A 36 -19.25 1.98 -8.98
C GLY A 36 -19.79 1.28 -7.73
N GLY A 37 -21.01 1.64 -7.31
CA GLY A 37 -21.63 1.10 -6.10
C GLY A 37 -21.10 1.70 -4.79
N THR A 38 -20.31 2.78 -4.85
CA THR A 38 -19.78 3.48 -3.67
C THR A 38 -20.39 4.87 -3.52
N ILE A 39 -20.22 5.47 -2.33
CA ILE A 39 -20.60 6.86 -2.11
C ILE A 39 -19.82 7.76 -3.09
N ASN A 40 -20.55 8.67 -3.75
CA ASN A 40 -20.00 9.60 -4.74
C ASN A 40 -19.41 8.94 -6.00
N GLU A 41 -19.94 7.79 -6.45
CA GLU A 41 -19.50 7.12 -7.69
C GLU A 41 -19.51 8.00 -8.97
N HIS A 42 -20.25 9.11 -8.95
CA HIS A 42 -20.30 10.10 -10.03
C HIS A 42 -19.06 11.01 -10.10
N ILE A 43 -18.24 11.06 -9.04
CA ILE A 43 -17.00 11.83 -8.98
C ILE A 43 -15.86 11.02 -9.59
N ARG A 44 -15.12 11.63 -10.51
CA ARG A 44 -13.97 11.01 -11.18
C ARG A 44 -12.72 11.02 -10.28
N ASN A 45 -11.91 9.98 -10.41
CA ASN A 45 -10.73 9.76 -9.59
C ASN A 45 -9.43 9.86 -10.41
N PRO A 46 -8.29 10.15 -9.77
CA PRO A 46 -8.13 10.78 -8.46
C PRO A 46 -8.72 12.20 -8.44
N THR A 47 -9.06 12.74 -7.27
CA THR A 47 -9.67 14.07 -7.14
C THR A 47 -8.67 15.24 -7.03
N SER A 48 -7.38 14.93 -6.89
CA SER A 48 -6.28 15.91 -6.80
C SER A 48 -5.14 15.56 -7.74
N GLU A 49 -4.32 16.56 -8.09
CA GLU A 49 -3.09 16.35 -8.86
C GLU A 49 -2.01 15.66 -8.03
N LEU A 50 -1.01 15.08 -8.69
CA LEU A 50 0.23 14.68 -8.02
C LEU A 50 0.99 15.95 -7.57
N PRO A 51 1.63 15.94 -6.39
CA PRO A 51 2.37 17.11 -5.88
C PRO A 51 3.74 17.29 -6.55
N MET A 52 4.20 16.32 -7.34
CA MET A 52 5.51 16.28 -7.99
C MET A 52 5.48 15.36 -9.23
N GLN A 53 6.56 15.36 -10.01
CA GLN A 53 6.65 14.56 -11.22
C GLN A 53 6.76 13.06 -10.91
N ILE A 54 6.22 12.22 -11.80
CA ILE A 54 6.25 10.76 -11.64
C ILE A 54 7.68 10.24 -11.49
N ASP A 55 8.63 10.74 -12.28
CA ASP A 55 10.05 10.35 -12.23
C ASP A 55 10.66 10.58 -10.84
N GLU A 56 10.23 11.63 -10.13
CA GLU A 56 10.66 11.89 -8.75
C GLU A 56 10.00 10.92 -7.77
N ILE A 57 8.73 10.56 -7.98
CA ILE A 57 8.00 9.61 -7.11
C ILE A 57 8.63 8.22 -7.20
N ILE A 58 8.94 7.75 -8.42
CA ILE A 58 9.44 6.39 -8.67
C ILE A 58 10.96 6.25 -8.50
N ASP A 59 11.69 7.33 -8.20
CA ASP A 59 13.10 7.27 -7.77
C ASP A 59 13.21 6.66 -6.37
N VAL A 60 13.08 5.32 -6.31
CA VAL A 60 13.09 4.47 -5.12
C VAL A 60 13.86 3.17 -5.38
N HIS A 61 14.16 2.42 -4.32
CA HIS A 61 14.85 1.13 -4.42
C HIS A 61 13.90 -0.08 -4.44
N ALA A 62 12.67 0.11 -3.92
CA ALA A 62 11.65 -0.93 -3.89
C ALA A 62 10.26 -0.31 -3.81
N VAL A 63 9.27 -1.11 -4.21
CA VAL A 63 7.84 -0.83 -4.05
C VAL A 63 7.24 -1.87 -3.10
N ILE A 64 6.34 -1.47 -2.22
CA ILE A 64 5.52 -2.37 -1.42
C ILE A 64 4.05 -2.12 -1.79
N LEU A 65 3.35 -3.19 -2.17
CA LEU A 65 1.90 -3.19 -2.39
C LEU A 65 1.21 -3.87 -1.21
N THR A 66 0.36 -3.13 -0.52
CA THR A 66 -0.48 -3.66 0.56
C THR A 66 -1.57 -4.59 0.02
N HIS A 67 -2.10 -4.26 -1.17
CA HIS A 67 -3.02 -5.03 -2.00
C HIS A 67 -3.10 -4.44 -3.43
N ASP A 68 -3.87 -5.05 -4.35
CA ASP A 68 -3.89 -4.70 -5.78
C ASP A 68 -5.08 -3.85 -6.25
N HIS A 69 -5.79 -3.15 -5.33
CA HIS A 69 -6.89 -2.25 -5.71
C HIS A 69 -6.42 -1.04 -6.55
N PRO A 70 -7.28 -0.46 -7.40
CA PRO A 70 -6.86 0.56 -8.37
C PRO A 70 -6.34 1.87 -7.76
N ASP A 71 -6.72 2.23 -6.54
CA ASP A 71 -6.24 3.41 -5.82
C ASP A 71 -4.96 3.15 -5.00
N HIS A 72 -4.40 1.94 -5.11
CA HIS A 72 -3.10 1.52 -4.59
C HIS A 72 -2.17 1.01 -5.71
N TRP A 73 -2.71 0.54 -6.83
CA TRP A 73 -1.95 -0.03 -7.94
C TRP A 73 -2.60 0.17 -9.31
N ASP A 74 -2.34 1.34 -9.92
CA ASP A 74 -2.99 1.73 -11.17
C ASP A 74 -2.16 1.45 -12.44
N ASP A 75 -2.78 1.62 -13.60
CA ASP A 75 -2.12 1.39 -14.89
C ASP A 75 -1.02 2.39 -15.22
N VAL A 76 -1.07 3.62 -14.67
CA VAL A 76 0.02 4.58 -14.82
C VAL A 76 1.25 4.12 -14.01
N ALA A 77 1.07 3.67 -12.77
CA ALA A 77 2.15 3.07 -11.98
C ALA A 77 2.77 1.84 -12.67
N LYS A 78 1.93 0.95 -13.21
CA LYS A 78 2.40 -0.22 -13.98
C LYS A 78 3.25 0.18 -15.19
N LYS A 79 2.99 1.32 -15.84
CA LYS A 79 3.76 1.77 -17.01
C LYS A 79 5.03 2.53 -16.63
N ALA A 80 4.96 3.33 -15.57
CA ALA A 80 6.05 4.21 -15.15
C ALA A 80 7.17 3.46 -14.42
N ILE A 81 6.83 2.49 -13.57
CA ILE A 81 7.82 1.80 -12.73
C ILE A 81 8.64 0.81 -13.59
N PRO A 82 9.99 0.82 -13.47
CA PRO A 82 10.86 -0.14 -14.16
C PRO A 82 10.49 -1.59 -13.88
N LYS A 83 10.56 -2.45 -14.90
CA LYS A 83 10.09 -3.85 -14.81
C LYS A 83 10.98 -4.76 -13.97
N ASP A 84 12.19 -4.32 -13.67
CA ASP A 84 13.18 -4.94 -12.80
C ASP A 84 13.18 -4.38 -11.36
N MET A 85 12.36 -3.36 -11.07
CA MET A 85 12.14 -2.84 -9.72
C MET A 85 11.70 -3.98 -8.80
N LEU A 86 12.30 -4.05 -7.60
CA LEU A 86 11.85 -4.96 -6.55
C LEU A 86 10.46 -4.55 -6.07
N ILE A 87 9.48 -5.43 -6.24
CA ILE A 87 8.11 -5.23 -5.74
C ILE A 87 7.78 -6.30 -4.70
N PHE A 88 7.46 -5.85 -3.49
CA PHE A 88 6.88 -6.68 -2.45
C PHE A 88 5.35 -6.72 -2.59
N THR A 89 4.76 -7.92 -2.52
CA THR A 89 3.31 -8.11 -2.52
C THR A 89 2.86 -8.91 -1.30
N GLN A 90 1.59 -8.76 -0.90
CA GLN A 90 1.07 -9.43 0.31
C GLN A 90 0.93 -10.95 0.18
N HIS A 91 0.65 -11.47 -1.03
CA HIS A 91 0.40 -12.89 -1.29
C HIS A 91 0.52 -13.26 -2.79
N GLU A 92 0.34 -14.54 -3.10
CA GLU A 92 0.51 -15.13 -4.44
C GLU A 92 -0.44 -14.55 -5.51
N LYS A 93 -1.70 -14.21 -5.16
CA LYS A 93 -2.66 -13.64 -6.12
C LYS A 93 -2.15 -12.29 -6.67
N ASP A 94 -1.81 -11.36 -5.79
CA ASP A 94 -1.22 -10.06 -6.18
C ASP A 94 0.12 -10.23 -6.88
N ALA A 95 0.97 -11.16 -6.44
CA ALA A 95 2.23 -11.44 -7.12
C ALA A 95 2.02 -11.87 -8.58
N LYS A 96 0.99 -12.69 -8.84
CA LYS A 96 0.61 -13.07 -10.21
C LYS A 96 0.13 -11.87 -11.00
N ALA A 97 -0.73 -11.02 -10.43
CA ALA A 97 -1.21 -9.81 -11.10
C ALA A 97 -0.05 -8.86 -11.49
N VAL A 98 0.90 -8.64 -10.56
CA VAL A 98 2.10 -7.84 -10.80
C VAL A 98 2.99 -8.46 -11.87
N LYS A 99 3.25 -9.78 -11.82
CA LYS A 99 4.03 -10.49 -12.85
C LYS A 99 3.34 -10.43 -14.22
N SER A 100 2.02 -10.54 -14.28
CA SER A 100 1.24 -10.40 -15.52
C SER A 100 1.32 -8.99 -16.11
N ALA A 101 1.59 -7.96 -15.29
CA ALA A 101 1.89 -6.61 -15.76
C ALA A 101 3.35 -6.43 -16.25
N GLY A 102 4.14 -7.51 -16.32
CA GLY A 102 5.48 -7.55 -16.90
C GLY A 102 6.63 -7.35 -15.92
N PHE A 103 6.37 -7.28 -14.62
CA PHE A 103 7.43 -7.16 -13.60
C PHE A 103 8.10 -8.51 -13.35
N ASN A 104 9.43 -8.52 -13.31
CA ASN A 104 10.23 -9.74 -13.19
C ASN A 104 10.89 -9.94 -11.82
N ASN A 105 10.90 -8.91 -10.97
CA ASN A 105 11.50 -8.93 -9.63
C ASN A 105 10.41 -8.74 -8.56
N VAL A 106 9.65 -9.80 -8.29
CA VAL A 106 8.50 -9.78 -7.38
C VAL A 106 8.74 -10.73 -6.21
N GLN A 107 8.63 -10.22 -4.98
CA GLN A 107 8.79 -10.99 -3.75
C GLN A 107 7.50 -10.96 -2.93
N ILE A 108 7.05 -12.12 -2.47
CA ILE A 108 5.88 -12.21 -1.59
C ILE A 108 6.37 -12.03 -0.15
N LEU A 109 5.71 -11.13 0.59
CA LEU A 109 5.98 -10.92 2.00
C LEU A 109 5.55 -12.15 2.81
N ASN A 110 6.50 -12.71 3.56
CA ASN A 110 6.22 -13.58 4.70
C ASN A 110 5.77 -12.73 5.90
N GLU A 111 5.49 -13.37 7.06
CA GLU A 111 5.19 -12.63 8.30
C GLU A 111 6.33 -11.67 8.67
N VAL A 112 7.59 -12.13 8.57
CA VAL A 112 8.79 -11.35 8.84
C VAL A 112 9.76 -11.50 7.68
N ASN A 113 10.31 -10.39 7.22
CA ASN A 113 11.18 -10.31 6.04
C ASN A 113 12.38 -9.43 6.37
N ASP A 114 13.55 -9.79 5.83
CA ASP A 114 14.71 -8.91 5.81
C ASP A 114 14.82 -8.25 4.44
N TYR A 115 14.88 -6.91 4.44
CA TYR A 115 15.19 -6.11 3.27
C TYR A 115 16.44 -5.30 3.55
N GLU A 116 17.60 -5.93 3.30
CA GLU A 116 18.92 -5.31 3.45
C GLU A 116 19.12 -4.67 4.85
N GLY A 117 18.76 -5.41 5.90
CA GLY A 117 18.85 -4.97 7.30
C GLY A 117 17.62 -4.23 7.82
N ILE A 118 16.65 -3.91 6.96
CA ILE A 118 15.31 -3.43 7.37
C ILE A 118 14.42 -4.64 7.60
N THR A 119 13.92 -4.81 8.82
CA THR A 119 12.91 -5.83 9.10
C THR A 119 11.53 -5.31 8.69
N LEU A 120 10.92 -5.97 7.71
CA LEU A 120 9.55 -5.72 7.25
C LEU A 120 8.63 -6.80 7.81
N ILE A 121 7.63 -6.40 8.58
CA ILE A 121 6.67 -7.31 9.21
C ILE A 121 5.29 -7.09 8.60
N LYS A 122 4.77 -8.11 7.92
CA LYS A 122 3.41 -8.08 7.35
C LYS A 122 2.39 -8.26 8.47
N THR A 123 1.44 -7.35 8.55
CA THR A 123 0.33 -7.40 9.51
C THR A 123 -0.98 -7.67 8.79
N LEU A 124 -1.92 -8.32 9.48
CA LEU A 124 -3.25 -8.60 8.96
C LEU A 124 -4.18 -7.39 9.18
N GLY A 125 -5.18 -7.25 8.31
CA GLY A 125 -6.21 -6.22 8.40
C GLY A 125 -7.59 -6.75 7.96
N GLN A 126 -8.60 -5.90 8.07
CA GLN A 126 -9.96 -6.17 7.60
C GLN A 126 -10.46 -4.99 6.76
N HIS A 127 -10.67 -5.22 5.46
CA HIS A 127 -11.09 -4.20 4.49
C HIS A 127 -12.59 -3.88 4.58
N GLY A 128 -13.08 -3.64 5.80
CA GLY A 128 -14.50 -3.46 6.11
C GLY A 128 -14.92 -4.17 7.40
N ARG A 129 -16.12 -3.85 7.88
CA ARG A 129 -16.71 -4.57 9.02
C ARG A 129 -17.06 -6.01 8.61
N PRO A 130 -17.13 -6.97 9.56
CA PRO A 130 -17.28 -8.40 9.25
C PRO A 130 -18.37 -8.73 8.22
N LYS A 131 -19.57 -8.15 8.37
CA LYS A 131 -20.68 -8.38 7.43
C LYS A 131 -20.41 -7.85 6.02
N VAL A 132 -19.77 -6.69 5.90
CA VAL A 132 -19.41 -6.09 4.60
C VAL A 132 -18.36 -6.95 3.91
N VAL A 133 -17.34 -7.42 4.65
CA VAL A 133 -16.31 -8.32 4.13
C VAL A 133 -16.92 -9.66 3.70
N GLU A 134 -17.91 -10.18 4.43
CA GLU A 134 -18.63 -11.41 4.06
C GLU A 134 -19.43 -11.22 2.77
N ASP A 135 -20.23 -10.15 2.69
CA ASP A 135 -21.12 -9.87 1.56
C ASP A 135 -20.36 -9.48 0.28
N MET A 136 -19.16 -8.88 0.41
CA MET A 136 -18.39 -8.29 -0.70
C MET A 136 -16.96 -8.84 -0.79
N LYS A 137 -16.73 -10.07 -0.32
CA LYS A 137 -15.41 -10.70 -0.20
C LYS A 137 -14.56 -10.62 -1.47
N GLU A 138 -15.15 -10.91 -2.63
CA GLU A 138 -14.43 -10.92 -3.91
C GLU A 138 -14.02 -9.51 -4.37
N LEU A 139 -14.76 -8.48 -3.95
CA LEU A 139 -14.45 -7.09 -4.26
C LEU A 139 -13.38 -6.54 -3.33
N LEU A 140 -13.57 -6.71 -2.02
CA LEU A 140 -12.68 -6.15 -0.99
C LEU A 140 -11.37 -6.92 -0.89
N GLY A 141 -11.43 -8.25 -0.97
CA GLY A 141 -10.24 -9.10 -0.93
C GLY A 141 -9.50 -9.09 0.41
N GLU A 142 -8.27 -9.62 0.37
CA GLU A 142 -7.35 -9.58 1.50
C GLU A 142 -6.51 -8.29 1.42
N VAL A 143 -6.16 -7.75 2.58
CA VAL A 143 -5.38 -6.53 2.75
C VAL A 143 -4.35 -6.74 3.84
N SER A 144 -3.25 -5.99 3.74
CA SER A 144 -2.18 -6.04 4.73
C SER A 144 -1.72 -4.65 5.15
N GLY A 145 -1.27 -4.55 6.39
CA GLY A 145 -0.40 -3.47 6.84
C GLY A 145 1.05 -3.92 6.87
N ILE A 146 1.96 -2.98 7.10
CA ILE A 146 3.40 -3.27 7.16
C ILE A 146 4.07 -2.47 8.29
N ILE A 147 4.87 -3.15 9.09
CA ILE A 147 5.73 -2.54 10.12
C ILE A 147 7.19 -2.60 9.66
N PHE A 148 7.88 -1.47 9.78
CA PHE A 148 9.30 -1.33 9.53
C PHE A 148 10.04 -1.26 10.87
N LYS A 149 11.13 -2.03 10.98
CA LYS A 149 12.06 -1.98 12.11
C LYS A 149 13.50 -1.91 11.61
N HIS A 150 14.31 -1.08 12.26
CA HIS A 150 15.75 -0.99 12.02
C HIS A 150 16.41 -0.40 13.29
N PRO A 151 17.63 -0.83 13.69
CA PRO A 151 18.23 -0.42 14.96
C PRO A 151 18.44 1.09 15.14
N ASN A 152 18.61 1.80 14.02
CA ASN A 152 18.86 3.24 14.00
C ASN A 152 17.62 4.08 13.62
N GLU A 153 16.44 3.46 13.56
CA GLU A 153 15.20 4.12 13.14
C GLU A 153 14.07 3.86 14.12
N LYS A 154 13.08 4.76 14.13
CA LYS A 154 11.83 4.56 14.85
C LYS A 154 11.03 3.41 14.24
N THR A 155 10.35 2.61 15.06
CA THR A 155 9.42 1.60 14.53
C THR A 155 8.24 2.30 13.86
N PHE A 156 8.06 2.03 12.57
CA PHE A 156 7.07 2.71 11.72
C PHE A 156 6.02 1.72 11.26
N TYR A 157 4.74 2.01 11.48
CA TYR A 157 3.62 1.13 11.12
C TYR A 157 2.70 1.81 10.12
N ILE A 158 2.45 1.17 8.99
CA ILE A 158 1.38 1.53 8.04
C ILE A 158 0.28 0.48 8.22
N ALA A 159 -0.89 0.89 8.71
CA ALA A 159 -1.97 -0.06 8.97
C ALA A 159 -2.58 -0.65 7.69
N GLY A 160 -2.47 0.08 6.57
CA GLY A 160 -3.11 -0.28 5.31
C GLY A 160 -4.63 -0.05 5.36
N ASP A 161 -5.32 -0.62 4.39
CA ASP A 161 -6.78 -0.53 4.24
C ASP A 161 -7.48 -1.45 5.24
N THR A 162 -7.58 -0.98 6.48
CA THR A 162 -8.24 -1.75 7.54
C THR A 162 -9.14 -0.88 8.39
N VAL A 163 -10.31 -1.43 8.75
CA VAL A 163 -11.05 -0.94 9.90
C VAL A 163 -10.33 -1.31 11.19
N TRP A 164 -10.77 -0.74 12.32
CA TRP A 164 -10.32 -1.21 13.61
C TRP A 164 -10.76 -2.67 13.84
N CYS A 165 -9.79 -3.57 14.00
CA CYS A 165 -10.01 -4.99 14.26
C CYS A 165 -8.99 -5.54 15.26
N GLU A 166 -9.20 -6.77 15.71
CA GLU A 166 -8.32 -7.42 16.71
C GLU A 166 -6.87 -7.55 16.21
N GLU A 167 -6.66 -7.73 14.90
CA GLU A 167 -5.32 -7.87 14.33
C GLU A 167 -4.51 -6.56 14.38
N VAL A 168 -5.19 -5.40 14.25
CA VAL A 168 -4.57 -4.09 14.43
C VAL A 168 -4.19 -3.88 15.90
N ASP A 169 -5.08 -4.20 16.84
CA ASP A 169 -4.80 -4.09 18.27
C ASP A 169 -3.63 -4.99 18.70
N LYS A 170 -3.62 -6.25 18.26
CA LYS A 170 -2.49 -7.18 18.45
C LYS A 170 -1.18 -6.62 17.88
N SER A 171 -1.22 -6.00 16.70
CA SER A 171 -0.03 -5.42 16.07
C SER A 171 0.51 -4.24 16.87
N LEU A 172 -0.36 -3.35 17.35
CA LEU A 172 0.02 -2.22 18.19
C LEU A 172 0.61 -2.69 19.53
N GLN A 173 -0.01 -3.67 20.18
CA GLN A 173 0.45 -4.23 21.46
C GLN A 173 1.75 -5.03 21.33
N LYS A 174 1.93 -5.80 20.24
CA LYS A 174 3.11 -6.64 20.05
C LYS A 174 4.33 -5.83 19.65
N TYR A 175 4.15 -4.82 18.79
CA TYR A 175 5.27 -4.15 18.13
C TYR A 175 5.55 -2.75 18.65
N HIS A 176 4.62 -2.13 19.37
CA HIS A 176 4.76 -0.79 19.96
C HIS A 176 5.37 0.24 19.00
N PRO A 177 4.73 0.49 17.83
CA PRO A 177 5.26 1.42 16.86
C PRO A 177 5.34 2.85 17.43
N ASP A 178 6.44 3.53 17.15
CA ASP A 178 6.65 4.93 17.52
C ASP A 178 5.81 5.88 16.64
N VAL A 179 5.51 5.44 15.42
CA VAL A 179 4.75 6.20 14.42
C VAL A 179 3.79 5.26 13.71
N VAL A 180 2.53 5.67 13.61
CA VAL A 180 1.47 4.92 12.95
C VAL A 180 0.82 5.78 11.87
N VAL A 181 0.73 5.23 10.66
CA VAL A 181 0.00 5.81 9.53
C VAL A 181 -1.30 5.04 9.34
N LEU A 182 -2.40 5.79 9.28
CA LEU A 182 -3.75 5.26 9.13
C LEU A 182 -4.40 5.81 7.86
N ASN A 183 -4.97 4.92 7.05
CA ASN A 183 -5.84 5.28 5.93
C ASN A 183 -7.21 5.69 6.50
N SER A 184 -7.35 6.98 6.84
CA SER A 184 -8.44 7.54 7.65
C SER A 184 -9.48 8.30 6.82
N CYS A 185 -9.81 7.77 5.64
CA CYS A 185 -10.70 8.43 4.67
C CYS A 185 -12.19 8.10 4.85
N ASP A 186 -12.52 7.08 5.66
CA ASP A 186 -13.89 6.58 5.84
C ASP A 186 -14.56 6.21 4.50
N ALA A 187 -13.87 5.44 3.66
CA ALA A 187 -14.46 4.87 2.45
C ALA A 187 -15.62 3.92 2.80
N GLN A 188 -16.75 4.04 2.08
CA GLN A 188 -17.96 3.27 2.35
C GLN A 188 -18.53 2.66 1.07
N VAL A 189 -19.10 1.46 1.23
CA VAL A 189 -19.79 0.64 0.22
C VAL A 189 -21.21 0.35 0.68
#